data_AF-A0A815PXN3-F1
#
_entry.id   AF-A0A815PXN3-F1
#
_cell.length_a   1.000
_cell.length_b   1.000
_cell.length_c   1.000
_cell.angle_alpha   90.00
_cell.angle_beta   90.00
_cell.angle_gamma   90.00
#
_symmetry.space_group_name_H-M   'P 1'
#
loop_
_entity.id
_entity.type
_entity.pdbx_description
1 polymer ?
#
loop_
_entity_poly.entity_id
_entity_poly.type
_entity_poly.pdbx_seq_one_letter_code
_entity_poly.pdbx_strand_id
1 'polypeptide(L)'
;MSLNPQLGLIDIGANIGTYTMFIAAMDRLVVAIECFQPNYMRIAKAVQMENFQNKVILIGNAIYSSTGQYLRLSKDPVNIGGQGIYGTAFLTNRSDDIYMVRTMRLDDILPKIQQTNLSSFVMKIDIEGAEYYVFESGRKLFDAFDIPVIMMEWDKIYQNIERGNFILKFLILHKYIPTTDTCQELSKTDDFSKWPANVFWIKMNRTGIC
;
A
#
# COMPACT_ATOMS: atom_id res chain seq x y z
N MET A 1 20.43 -15.14 11.69
CA MET A 1 19.02 -15.60 11.49
C MET A 1 18.12 -14.41 11.70
N SER A 2 17.12 -14.19 10.84
CA SER A 2 16.21 -13.06 10.98
C SER A 2 15.37 -13.23 12.25
N LEU A 3 15.18 -12.16 13.03
CA LEU A 3 14.41 -12.17 14.28
C LEU A 3 12.92 -12.54 14.10
N ASN A 4 12.39 -12.50 12.87
CA ASN A 4 11.03 -12.95 12.56
C ASN A 4 10.95 -13.51 11.11
N PRO A 5 11.13 -14.83 10.89
CA PRO A 5 11.12 -15.43 9.56
C PRO A 5 9.75 -15.34 8.86
N GLN A 6 8.66 -15.15 9.62
CA GLN A 6 7.29 -15.05 9.11
C GLN A 6 6.84 -13.60 8.80
N LEU A 7 7.78 -12.64 8.89
CA LEU A 7 7.55 -11.24 8.53
C LEU A 7 7.77 -11.02 7.03
N GLY A 8 6.72 -10.57 6.34
CA GLY A 8 6.78 -10.10 4.95
C GLY A 8 6.58 -8.59 4.82
N LEU A 9 6.53 -8.13 3.57
CA LEU A 9 6.14 -6.77 3.20
C LEU A 9 4.87 -6.80 2.34
N ILE A 10 3.95 -5.87 2.60
CA ILE A 10 2.91 -5.46 1.63
C ILE A 10 3.31 -4.07 1.11
N ASP A 11 3.66 -4.00 -0.17
CA ASP A 11 4.13 -2.78 -0.86
C ASP A 11 3.01 -2.26 -1.77
N ILE A 12 2.21 -1.32 -1.27
CA ILE A 12 1.07 -0.74 -1.99
C ILE A 12 1.50 0.56 -2.67
N GLY A 13 1.42 0.56 -4.01
CA GLY A 13 2.07 1.60 -4.82
C GLY A 13 3.57 1.33 -4.93
N ALA A 14 3.92 0.13 -5.40
CA ALA A 14 5.30 -0.31 -5.48
C ALA A 14 6.14 0.52 -6.47
N ASN A 15 5.51 1.29 -7.37
CA ASN A 15 6.11 2.18 -8.35
C ASN A 15 7.17 1.42 -9.18
N ILE A 16 8.44 1.83 -9.16
CA ILE A 16 9.51 1.14 -9.89
C ILE A 16 10.06 -0.10 -9.16
N GLY A 17 9.52 -0.47 -7.99
CA GLY A 17 9.87 -1.67 -7.23
C GLY A 17 11.00 -1.51 -6.22
N THR A 18 11.34 -0.29 -5.80
CA THR A 18 12.47 -0.04 -4.89
C THR A 18 12.39 -0.85 -3.60
N TYR A 19 11.27 -0.76 -2.88
CA TYR A 19 11.06 -1.53 -1.64
C TYR A 19 10.90 -3.01 -1.94
N THR A 20 10.11 -3.35 -2.95
CA THR A 20 9.87 -4.73 -3.39
C THR A 20 11.17 -5.49 -3.63
N MET A 21 12.07 -4.97 -4.47
CA MET A 21 13.31 -5.66 -4.82
C MET A 21 14.31 -5.71 -3.65
N PHE A 22 14.40 -4.63 -2.87
CA PHE A 22 15.30 -4.58 -1.71
C PHE A 22 14.91 -5.60 -0.63
N ILE A 23 13.61 -5.69 -0.30
CA ILE A 23 13.12 -6.64 0.70
C ILE A 23 13.16 -8.08 0.18
N ALA A 24 12.87 -8.31 -1.11
CA ALA A 24 13.05 -9.63 -1.72
C ALA A 24 14.50 -10.11 -1.66
N ALA A 25 15.48 -9.21 -1.88
CA ALA A 25 16.91 -9.51 -1.76
C ALA A 25 17.35 -9.84 -0.31
N MET A 26 16.56 -9.44 0.70
CA MET A 26 16.73 -9.87 2.09
C MET A 26 16.09 -11.23 2.40
N ASP A 27 15.80 -12.02 1.37
CA ASP A 27 15.15 -13.33 1.43
C ASP A 27 13.73 -13.31 2.02
N ARG A 28 13.06 -12.15 1.96
CA ARG A 28 11.68 -11.97 2.47
C ARG A 28 10.66 -12.06 1.35
N LEU A 29 9.46 -12.50 1.72
CA LEU A 29 8.34 -12.48 0.79
C LEU A 29 7.71 -11.08 0.77
N VAL A 30 7.36 -10.63 -0.43
CA VAL A 30 6.73 -9.34 -0.70
C VAL A 30 5.45 -9.55 -1.49
N VAL A 31 4.38 -8.88 -1.06
CA VAL A 31 3.16 -8.68 -1.84
C VAL A 31 3.21 -7.27 -2.42
N ALA A 32 3.53 -7.17 -3.70
CA ALA A 32 3.71 -5.88 -4.39
C ALA A 32 2.46 -5.55 -5.21
N ILE A 33 1.90 -4.36 -5.02
CA ILE A 33 0.71 -3.88 -5.72
C ILE A 33 1.08 -2.63 -6.52
N GLU A 34 0.99 -2.72 -7.83
CA GLU A 34 1.30 -1.63 -8.76
C GLU A 34 0.37 -1.71 -9.97
N CYS A 35 -0.45 -0.68 -10.17
CA CYS A 35 -1.50 -0.69 -11.18
C CYS A 35 -1.10 -0.02 -12.50
N PHE A 36 -0.07 0.82 -12.50
CA PHE A 36 0.44 1.43 -13.72
C PHE A 36 1.26 0.40 -14.50
N GLN A 37 0.73 -0.01 -15.66
CA GLN A 37 1.24 -1.13 -16.43
C GLN A 37 2.76 -1.05 -16.73
N PRO A 38 3.34 0.09 -17.14
CA PRO A 38 4.79 0.18 -17.37
C PRO A 38 5.62 -0.11 -16.12
N ASN A 39 5.17 0.32 -14.94
CA ASN A 39 5.83 0.08 -13.67
C ASN A 39 5.70 -1.38 -13.23
N TYR A 40 4.49 -1.94 -13.33
CA TYR A 40 4.26 -3.38 -13.13
C TYR A 40 5.23 -4.24 -13.97
N MET A 41 5.37 -3.92 -15.27
CA MET A 41 6.27 -4.66 -16.16
C MET A 41 7.75 -4.51 -15.80
N ARG A 42 8.16 -3.35 -15.28
CA ARG A 42 9.54 -3.14 -14.76
C ARG A 42 9.79 -4.04 -13.55
N ILE A 43 8.88 -4.07 -12.59
CA ILE A 43 8.99 -4.95 -11.41
C ILE A 43 9.04 -6.40 -11.84
N ALA A 44 8.12 -6.84 -12.72
CA ALA A 44 8.08 -8.21 -13.23
C ALA A 44 9.41 -8.61 -13.89
N LYS A 45 10.01 -7.71 -14.68
CA LYS A 45 11.30 -7.95 -15.32
C LYS A 45 12.44 -8.05 -14.29
N ALA A 46 12.47 -7.17 -13.30
CA ALA A 46 13.47 -7.20 -12.23
C ALA A 46 13.38 -8.49 -11.40
N VAL A 47 12.16 -8.88 -11.01
CA VAL A 47 11.88 -10.15 -10.32
C VAL A 47 12.39 -11.34 -11.13
N GLN A 48 12.22 -11.32 -12.45
CA GLN A 48 12.73 -12.38 -13.33
C GLN A 48 14.27 -12.42 -13.36
N MET A 49 14.92 -11.27 -13.47
CA MET A 49 16.38 -11.18 -13.58
C MET A 49 17.08 -11.63 -12.30
N GLU A 50 16.52 -11.30 -11.14
CA GLU A 50 17.08 -11.64 -9.82
C GLU A 50 16.60 -12.98 -9.26
N ASN A 51 15.79 -13.74 -10.03
CA ASN A 51 15.19 -15.01 -9.62
C ASN A 51 14.31 -14.95 -8.34
N PHE A 52 13.56 -13.85 -8.18
CA PHE A 52 12.68 -13.62 -7.01
C PHE A 52 11.23 -14.07 -7.21
N GLN A 53 10.93 -14.91 -8.20
CA GLN A 53 9.57 -15.36 -8.50
C GLN A 53 8.91 -16.09 -7.32
N ASN A 54 9.70 -16.76 -6.47
CA ASN A 54 9.22 -17.42 -5.24
C ASN A 54 9.13 -16.48 -4.04
N LYS A 55 9.51 -15.21 -4.19
CA LYS A 55 9.56 -14.20 -3.13
C LYS A 55 8.61 -13.03 -3.39
N VAL A 56 8.21 -12.78 -4.64
CA VAL A 56 7.34 -11.64 -4.97
C VAL A 56 6.01 -12.11 -5.55
N ILE A 57 4.93 -11.78 -4.84
CA ILE A 57 3.56 -11.86 -5.35
C ILE A 57 3.22 -10.49 -5.93
N LEU A 58 3.27 -10.37 -7.27
CA LEU A 58 3.03 -9.12 -7.97
C LEU A 58 1.56 -9.01 -8.45
N ILE A 59 0.90 -7.89 -8.13
CA ILE A 59 -0.52 -7.64 -8.40
C ILE A 59 -0.68 -6.34 -9.19
N GLY A 60 -1.35 -6.44 -10.35
CA GLY A 60 -1.48 -5.36 -11.34
C GLY A 60 -2.76 -4.51 -11.23
N ASN A 61 -3.43 -4.54 -10.07
CA ASN A 61 -4.74 -3.92 -9.89
C ASN A 61 -4.65 -2.68 -9.01
N ALA A 62 -5.52 -1.69 -9.26
CA ALA A 62 -5.67 -0.53 -8.40
C ALA A 62 -6.52 -0.88 -7.18
N ILE A 63 -6.08 -0.49 -5.97
CA ILE A 63 -6.91 -0.62 -4.76
C ILE A 63 -8.08 0.35 -4.85
N TYR A 64 -9.30 -0.16 -4.64
CA TYR A 64 -10.52 0.63 -4.69
C TYR A 64 -11.63 0.02 -3.83
N SER A 65 -12.78 0.71 -3.73
CA SER A 65 -13.95 0.28 -2.95
C SER A 65 -14.59 -1.02 -3.47
N SER A 66 -14.46 -1.31 -4.76
CA SER A 66 -15.08 -2.46 -5.43
C SER A 66 -14.15 -3.08 -6.48
N THR A 67 -14.35 -4.37 -6.74
CA THR A 67 -13.52 -5.17 -7.63
C THR A 67 -14.10 -5.24 -9.04
N GLY A 68 -13.21 -5.22 -10.03
CA GLY A 68 -13.54 -5.47 -11.42
C GLY A 68 -14.03 -4.25 -12.20
N GLN A 69 -14.00 -3.05 -11.60
CA GLN A 69 -14.26 -1.80 -12.30
C GLN A 69 -13.03 -1.35 -13.08
N TYR A 70 -13.23 -0.47 -14.06
CA TYR A 70 -12.13 0.20 -14.77
C TYR A 70 -12.13 1.68 -14.42
N LEU A 71 -10.96 2.15 -13.99
CA LEU A 71 -10.67 3.55 -13.71
C LEU A 71 -9.52 4.01 -14.59
N ARG A 72 -9.32 5.32 -14.64
CA ARG A 72 -8.19 5.93 -15.33
C ARG A 72 -7.24 6.58 -14.33
N LEU A 73 -5.95 6.39 -14.51
CA LEU A 73 -4.92 7.13 -13.79
C LEU A 73 -4.75 8.54 -14.40
N SER A 74 -4.34 9.49 -13.57
CA SER A 74 -3.92 10.82 -14.03
C SER A 74 -2.69 10.70 -14.92
N LYS A 75 -2.59 11.60 -15.90
CA LYS A 75 -1.40 11.74 -16.72
C LYS A 75 -0.61 12.92 -16.18
N ASP A 76 0.48 12.64 -15.50
CA ASP A 76 1.47 13.66 -15.16
C ASP A 76 2.68 13.48 -16.10
N PRO A 77 2.86 14.39 -17.08
CA PRO A 77 3.97 14.31 -18.03
C PRO A 77 5.32 14.68 -17.40
N VAL A 78 5.34 15.28 -16.21
CA VAL A 78 6.55 15.71 -15.50
C VAL A 78 6.93 14.70 -14.42
N ASN A 79 5.96 14.21 -13.66
CA ASN A 79 6.15 13.19 -12.63
C ASN A 79 5.33 11.93 -12.92
N ILE A 80 5.89 11.04 -13.75
CA ILE A 80 5.27 9.75 -14.08
C ILE A 80 5.01 8.90 -12.83
N GLY A 81 5.75 9.11 -11.73
CA GLY A 81 5.51 8.44 -10.45
C GLY A 81 4.27 8.94 -9.70
N GLY A 82 3.88 10.21 -9.91
CA GLY A 82 2.80 10.89 -9.20
C GLY A 82 1.38 10.59 -9.70
N GLN A 83 1.18 9.42 -10.32
CA GLN A 83 -0.09 9.05 -10.92
C GLN A 83 -1.10 8.62 -9.87
N GLY A 84 -2.22 9.34 -9.79
CA GLY A 84 -3.35 9.01 -8.91
C GLY A 84 -4.58 8.60 -9.71
N ILE A 85 -5.60 8.09 -9.03
CA ILE A 85 -6.91 7.81 -9.67
C ILE A 85 -7.55 9.13 -10.12
N TYR A 86 -7.85 9.24 -11.42
CA TYR A 86 -8.45 10.42 -12.03
C TYR A 86 -9.95 10.19 -12.30
N GLY A 87 -10.79 10.95 -11.60
CA GLY A 87 -12.24 10.86 -11.71
C GLY A 87 -12.82 9.63 -11.01
N THR A 88 -14.15 9.62 -10.85
CA THR A 88 -14.90 8.56 -10.17
C THR A 88 -15.83 7.79 -11.11
N ALA A 89 -15.90 8.18 -12.38
CA ALA A 89 -16.73 7.52 -13.37
C ALA A 89 -16.09 6.19 -13.80
N PHE A 90 -16.87 5.12 -13.74
CA PHE A 90 -16.46 3.83 -14.28
C PHE A 90 -16.39 3.91 -15.80
N LEU A 91 -15.31 3.35 -16.36
CA LEU A 91 -15.05 3.37 -17.78
C LEU A 91 -15.26 1.98 -18.38
N THR A 92 -15.47 1.94 -19.69
CA THR A 92 -15.40 0.70 -20.46
C THR A 92 -13.95 0.30 -20.66
N ASN A 93 -13.64 -0.99 -20.59
CA ASN A 93 -12.29 -1.49 -20.80
C ASN A 93 -11.74 -1.04 -22.18
N ARG A 94 -10.54 -0.47 -22.17
CA ARG A 94 -9.77 -0.08 -23.34
C ARG A 94 -8.35 -0.60 -23.20
N SER A 95 -8.09 -1.77 -23.77
CA SER A 95 -6.82 -2.48 -23.61
C SER A 95 -5.61 -1.74 -24.21
N ASP A 96 -5.84 -0.73 -25.05
CA ASP A 96 -4.83 0.12 -25.68
C ASP A 96 -4.35 1.27 -24.78
N ASP A 97 -5.07 1.59 -23.69
CA ASP A 97 -4.72 2.70 -22.79
C ASP A 97 -3.99 2.21 -21.55
N ILE A 98 -2.67 2.46 -21.48
CA ILE A 98 -1.82 2.08 -20.34
C ILE A 98 -2.20 2.75 -19.01
N TYR A 99 -3.02 3.80 -19.05
CA TYR A 99 -3.56 4.46 -17.86
C TYR A 99 -4.91 3.90 -17.44
N MET A 100 -5.47 2.94 -18.20
CA MET A 100 -6.66 2.20 -17.79
C MET A 100 -6.28 1.09 -16.83
N VAL A 101 -6.84 1.12 -15.63
CA VAL A 101 -6.52 0.15 -14.58
C VAL A 101 -7.77 -0.56 -14.11
N ARG A 102 -7.65 -1.86 -13.85
CA ARG A 102 -8.73 -2.66 -13.28
C ARG A 102 -8.63 -2.64 -11.77
N THR A 103 -9.74 -2.38 -11.09
CA THR A 103 -9.77 -2.25 -9.64
C THR A 103 -9.86 -3.59 -8.93
N MET A 104 -9.41 -3.61 -7.68
CA MET A 104 -9.68 -4.66 -6.70
C MET A 104 -9.86 -4.08 -5.30
N ARG A 105 -10.59 -4.79 -4.45
CA ARG A 105 -10.56 -4.54 -3.01
C ARG A 105 -9.26 -5.10 -2.41
N LEU A 106 -8.74 -4.49 -1.35
CA LEU A 106 -7.56 -5.01 -0.67
C LEU A 106 -7.80 -6.42 -0.12
N ASP A 107 -8.97 -6.68 0.48
CA ASP A 107 -9.33 -8.00 1.02
C ASP A 107 -9.25 -9.14 -0.01
N ASP A 108 -9.31 -8.85 -1.32
CA ASP A 108 -9.25 -9.87 -2.37
C ASP A 108 -7.85 -10.50 -2.49
N ILE A 109 -6.81 -9.92 -1.86
CA ILE A 109 -5.47 -10.52 -1.82
C ILE A 109 -5.37 -11.65 -0.78
N LEU A 110 -6.31 -11.74 0.17
CA LEU A 110 -6.28 -12.72 1.26
C LEU A 110 -6.01 -14.16 0.78
N PRO A 111 -6.73 -14.70 -0.24
CA PRO A 111 -6.50 -16.08 -0.65
C PRO A 111 -5.09 -16.33 -1.18
N LYS A 112 -4.44 -15.31 -1.76
CA LYS A 112 -3.05 -15.42 -2.23
C LYS A 112 -2.07 -15.40 -1.06
N ILE A 113 -2.29 -14.53 -0.08
CA ILE A 113 -1.41 -14.42 1.09
C ILE A 113 -1.54 -15.65 1.99
N GLN A 114 -2.75 -16.19 2.17
CA GLN A 114 -3.01 -17.38 2.98
C GLN A 114 -2.36 -18.66 2.45
N GLN A 115 -1.92 -18.68 1.19
CA GLN A 115 -1.11 -19.77 0.62
C GLN A 115 0.36 -19.72 1.08
N THR A 116 0.76 -18.65 1.75
CA THR A 116 2.10 -18.47 2.32
C THR A 116 2.11 -18.84 3.81
N ASN A 117 3.30 -19.05 4.39
CA ASN A 117 3.46 -19.30 5.84
C ASN A 117 3.65 -17.99 6.64
N LEU A 118 3.24 -16.85 6.10
CA LEU A 118 3.39 -15.55 6.77
C LEU A 118 2.21 -15.30 7.69
N SER A 119 2.51 -14.71 8.85
CA SER A 119 1.52 -14.30 9.85
C SER A 119 1.59 -12.79 10.15
N SER A 120 2.63 -12.11 9.67
CA SER A 120 2.88 -10.71 9.96
C SER A 120 3.49 -9.96 8.78
N PHE A 121 3.15 -8.68 8.63
CA PHE A 121 3.61 -7.82 7.53
C PHE A 121 3.97 -6.42 8.00
N VAL A 122 5.11 -5.89 7.53
CA VAL A 122 5.23 -4.43 7.42
C VAL A 122 4.42 -3.99 6.19
N MET A 123 3.76 -2.85 6.27
CA MET A 123 2.99 -2.30 5.15
C MET A 123 3.56 -0.94 4.74
N LYS A 124 3.75 -0.74 3.42
CA LYS A 124 4.03 0.56 2.82
C LYS A 124 2.84 0.95 1.95
N ILE A 125 2.37 2.19 2.06
CA ILE A 125 1.22 2.71 1.31
C ILE A 125 1.56 4.08 0.76
N ASP A 126 1.47 4.23 -0.56
CA ASP A 126 1.83 5.45 -1.26
C ASP A 126 1.19 5.33 -2.65
N ILE A 127 -0.06 5.76 -2.72
CA ILE A 127 -0.92 5.61 -3.91
C ILE A 127 -1.59 6.94 -4.23
N GLU A 128 -0.88 8.02 -3.94
CA GLU A 128 -1.11 9.36 -4.46
C GLU A 128 -2.55 9.88 -4.16
N GLY A 129 -3.02 9.67 -2.92
CA GLY A 129 -4.33 10.17 -2.44
C GLY A 129 -5.44 9.12 -2.41
N ALA A 130 -5.15 7.88 -2.82
CA ALA A 130 -6.08 6.76 -2.79
C ALA A 130 -5.99 5.91 -1.51
N GLU A 131 -5.18 6.31 -0.51
CA GLU A 131 -4.86 5.56 0.71
C GLU A 131 -6.11 5.14 1.48
N TYR A 132 -7.15 5.99 1.46
CA TYR A 132 -8.46 5.69 2.04
C TYR A 132 -9.02 4.33 1.63
N TYR A 133 -8.88 3.96 0.34
CA TYR A 133 -9.43 2.71 -0.18
C TYR A 133 -8.73 1.48 0.38
N VAL A 134 -7.49 1.59 0.86
CA VAL A 134 -6.78 0.49 1.54
C VAL A 134 -7.55 0.12 2.81
N PHE A 135 -7.93 1.10 3.61
CA PHE A 135 -8.63 0.87 4.87
C PHE A 135 -10.11 0.58 4.69
N GLU A 136 -10.77 1.24 3.74
CA GLU A 136 -12.18 0.98 3.41
C GLU A 136 -12.39 -0.46 2.90
N SER A 137 -11.46 -0.97 2.09
CA SER A 137 -11.61 -2.26 1.41
C SER A 137 -10.78 -3.42 2.01
N GLY A 138 -10.03 -3.16 3.09
CA GLY A 138 -9.01 -4.06 3.64
C GLY A 138 -9.25 -4.59 5.04
N ARG A 139 -10.44 -4.41 5.62
CA ARG A 139 -10.71 -4.76 7.02
C ARG A 139 -10.38 -6.23 7.35
N LYS A 140 -10.76 -7.17 6.49
CA LYS A 140 -10.50 -8.59 6.74
C LYS A 140 -9.00 -8.91 6.72
N LEU A 141 -8.23 -8.18 5.90
CA LEU A 141 -6.77 -8.29 5.90
C LEU A 141 -6.16 -7.83 7.23
N PHE A 142 -6.61 -6.71 7.78
CA PHE A 142 -6.17 -6.23 9.11
C PHE A 142 -6.60 -7.17 10.25
N ASP A 143 -7.72 -7.87 10.10
CA ASP A 143 -8.17 -8.90 11.05
C ASP A 143 -7.37 -10.21 10.94
N ALA A 144 -6.92 -10.57 9.72
CA ALA A 144 -6.25 -11.84 9.44
C ALA A 144 -4.76 -11.85 9.74
N PHE A 145 -4.08 -10.70 9.66
CA PHE A 145 -2.62 -10.62 9.77
C PHE A 145 -2.17 -9.56 10.77
N ASP A 146 -1.05 -9.83 11.44
CA ASP A 146 -0.44 -8.83 12.30
C ASP A 146 0.39 -7.83 11.49
N ILE A 147 -0.04 -6.58 11.45
CA ILE A 147 0.69 -5.50 10.77
C ILE A 147 1.33 -4.57 11.82
N PRO A 148 2.56 -4.82 12.29
CA PRO A 148 3.17 -4.01 13.36
C PRO A 148 3.43 -2.56 12.96
N VAL A 149 3.70 -2.30 11.69
CA VAL A 149 4.10 -0.98 11.16
C VAL A 149 3.43 -0.74 9.82
N ILE A 150 2.87 0.46 9.64
CA ILE A 150 2.43 1.00 8.35
C ILE A 150 3.20 2.28 8.10
N MET A 151 4.00 2.34 7.04
CA MET A 151 4.55 3.57 6.51
C MET A 151 3.61 4.08 5.43
N MET A 152 3.16 5.33 5.52
CA MET A 152 2.17 5.87 4.60
C MET A 152 2.46 7.29 4.17
N GLU A 153 2.32 7.56 2.87
CA GLU A 153 2.26 8.91 2.34
C GLU A 153 0.97 9.58 2.82
N TRP A 154 1.10 10.76 3.42
CA TRP A 154 0.01 11.55 3.98
C TRP A 154 -0.21 12.88 3.25
N ASP A 155 0.69 13.27 2.34
CA ASP A 155 0.68 14.59 1.68
C ASP A 155 -0.60 14.85 0.86
N LYS A 156 -1.19 13.83 0.25
CA LYS A 156 -2.46 14.01 -0.47
C LYS A 156 -3.70 13.76 0.40
N ILE A 157 -3.53 13.19 1.59
CA ILE A 157 -4.65 12.85 2.49
C ILE A 157 -5.25 14.11 3.12
N TYR A 158 -4.44 15.09 3.53
CA TYR A 158 -4.96 16.29 4.20
C TYR A 158 -5.85 17.15 3.28
N GLN A 159 -5.77 16.95 1.97
CA GLN A 159 -6.64 17.62 0.98
C GLN A 159 -8.09 17.11 1.05
N ASN A 160 -8.33 15.96 1.68
CA ASN A 160 -9.66 15.40 1.94
C ASN A 160 -9.79 14.99 3.42
N ILE A 161 -10.23 15.94 4.23
CA ILE A 161 -10.36 15.77 5.70
C ILE A 161 -11.24 14.59 6.07
N GLU A 162 -12.33 14.32 5.34
CA GLU A 162 -13.22 13.18 5.63
C GLU A 162 -12.50 11.84 5.47
N ARG A 163 -11.72 11.68 4.39
CA ARG A 163 -10.89 10.49 4.17
C ARG A 163 -9.79 10.36 5.21
N GLY A 164 -9.09 11.45 5.53
CA GLY A 164 -8.08 11.48 6.59
C GLY A 164 -8.66 11.06 7.95
N ASN A 165 -9.83 11.61 8.31
CA ASN A 165 -10.53 11.27 9.54
C ASN A 165 -10.99 9.82 9.58
N PHE A 166 -11.41 9.25 8.45
CA PHE A 166 -11.72 7.82 8.37
C PHE A 166 -10.49 6.96 8.68
N ILE A 167 -9.37 7.26 8.05
CA ILE A 167 -8.10 6.53 8.24
C ILE A 167 -7.65 6.63 9.69
N LEU A 168 -7.64 7.84 10.26
CA LEU A 168 -7.29 8.09 11.67
C LEU A 168 -8.16 7.24 12.61
N LYS A 169 -9.50 7.28 12.43
CA LYS A 169 -10.43 6.49 13.24
C LYS A 169 -10.20 5.00 13.09
N PHE A 170 -10.03 4.52 11.86
CA PHE A 170 -9.74 3.12 11.59
C PHE A 170 -8.48 2.66 12.33
N LEU A 171 -7.37 3.39 12.20
CA LEU A 171 -6.09 3.01 12.79
C LEU A 171 -6.08 3.12 14.32
N ILE A 172 -6.72 4.14 14.90
CA ILE A 172 -6.88 4.22 16.36
C ILE A 172 -7.69 3.03 16.89
N LEU A 173 -8.79 2.66 16.22
CA LEU A 173 -9.60 1.49 16.61
C LEU A 173 -8.79 0.19 16.54
N HIS A 174 -7.83 0.09 15.61
CA HIS A 174 -6.91 -1.05 15.50
C HIS A 174 -5.64 -0.89 16.36
N LYS A 175 -5.64 0.06 17.31
CA LYS A 175 -4.57 0.29 18.29
C LYS A 175 -3.24 0.70 17.68
N TYR A 176 -3.27 1.57 16.66
CA TYR A 176 -2.08 2.22 16.14
C TYR A 176 -1.88 3.62 16.74
N ILE A 177 -0.62 4.04 16.80
CA ILE A 177 -0.20 5.39 17.14
C ILE A 177 0.50 5.99 15.92
N PRO A 178 0.11 7.19 15.46
CA PRO A 178 0.83 7.90 14.40
C PRO A 178 2.12 8.51 14.96
N THR A 179 3.22 8.34 14.24
CA THR A 179 4.54 8.86 14.60
C THR A 179 5.27 9.43 13.38
N THR A 180 6.29 10.25 13.64
CA THR A 180 7.33 10.58 12.66
C THR A 180 8.24 9.37 12.41
N ASP A 181 9.16 9.51 11.46
CA ASP A 181 10.29 8.60 11.20
C ASP A 181 11.27 8.47 12.38
N THR A 182 11.27 9.47 13.25
CA THR A 182 12.06 9.56 14.48
C THR A 182 11.28 9.13 15.72
N CYS A 183 10.18 8.39 15.55
CA CYS A 183 9.33 7.87 16.63
C CYS A 183 8.68 8.94 17.53
N GLN A 184 8.55 10.19 17.06
CA GLN A 184 7.80 11.22 17.79
C GLN A 184 6.31 11.04 17.52
N GLU A 185 5.50 10.83 18.56
CA GLU A 185 4.04 10.70 18.43
C GLU A 185 3.41 11.99 17.89
N LEU A 186 2.55 11.83 16.88
CA LEU A 186 1.80 12.91 16.27
C LEU A 186 0.46 13.13 16.99
N SER A 187 0.01 14.39 17.03
CA SER A 187 -1.29 14.75 17.60
C SER A 187 -2.43 14.04 16.88
N LYS A 188 -3.26 13.29 17.62
CA LYS A 188 -4.44 12.55 17.11
C LYS A 188 -5.65 13.45 16.85
N THR A 189 -5.43 14.69 16.46
CA THR A 189 -6.46 15.69 16.14
C THR A 189 -6.75 15.70 14.65
N ASP A 190 -7.94 16.13 14.25
CA ASP A 190 -8.38 16.21 12.85
C ASP A 190 -7.65 17.29 12.02
N ASP A 191 -6.78 18.10 12.63
CA ASP A 191 -5.88 19.03 11.93
C ASP A 191 -4.59 18.31 11.47
N PHE A 192 -4.68 17.68 10.30
CA PHE A 192 -3.55 16.98 9.67
C PHE A 192 -2.57 17.91 8.94
N SER A 193 -2.85 19.21 8.83
CA SER A 193 -2.05 20.14 8.02
C SER A 193 -0.59 20.29 8.48
N LYS A 194 -0.31 19.89 9.72
CA LYS A 194 1.02 19.96 10.35
C LYS A 194 1.75 18.62 10.36
N TRP A 195 1.11 17.56 9.88
CA TRP A 195 1.74 16.24 9.83
C TRP A 195 2.79 16.19 8.72
N PRO A 196 3.87 15.41 8.90
CA PRO A 196 4.86 15.21 7.84
C PRO A 196 4.23 14.50 6.64
N ALA A 197 4.86 14.65 5.47
CA ALA A 197 4.42 13.98 4.24
C ALA A 197 4.42 12.44 4.35
N ASN A 198 5.30 11.88 5.19
CA ASN A 198 5.32 10.45 5.50
C ASN A 198 5.05 10.23 6.99
N VAL A 199 4.08 9.36 7.28
CA VAL A 199 3.66 9.04 8.64
C VAL A 199 3.84 7.55 8.88
N PHE A 200 4.35 7.22 10.06
CA PHE A 200 4.46 5.84 10.53
C PHE A 200 3.34 5.55 11.51
N TRP A 201 2.65 4.44 11.34
CA TRP A 201 1.63 3.96 12.27
C TRP A 201 2.15 2.73 12.96
N ILE A 202 2.42 2.83 14.25
CA ILE A 202 3.01 1.78 15.06
C ILE A 202 1.95 1.16 15.95
N LYS A 203 1.84 -0.17 15.92
CA LYS A 203 0.87 -0.89 16.75
C LYS A 203 1.29 -0.82 18.22
N MET A 204 0.38 -0.44 19.13
CA MET A 204 0.68 -0.16 20.55
C MET A 204 1.39 -1.28 21.31
N ASN A 205 1.22 -2.54 20.89
CA ASN A 205 1.87 -3.70 21.51
C ASN A 205 3.28 -3.99 20.93
N ARG A 206 3.87 -3.06 20.17
CA ARG A 206 5.19 -3.18 19.53
C ARG A 206 6.17 -2.12 20.06
N THR A 207 6.28 -2.02 21.39
CA THR A 207 7.08 -1.04 22.14
C THR A 207 8.61 -1.12 21.97
N GLY A 208 9.09 -1.87 20.98
CA GLY A 208 10.52 -1.99 20.65
C GLY A 208 10.85 -1.48 19.24
N ILE A 209 9.85 -0.97 18.53
CA ILE A 209 10.01 -0.33 17.21
C ILE A 209 10.20 1.18 17.43
N CYS A 210 9.29 1.70 18.24
CA CYS A 210 9.38 2.89 19.07
C CYS A 210 9.01 2.41 20.49
#